data_AF-A0A3B9BNV2-F1
#
_entry.id   AF-A0A3B9BNV2-F1
#
_cell.length_a   1.000
_cell.length_b   1.000
_cell.length_c   1.000
_cell.angle_alpha   90.00
_cell.angle_beta   90.00
_cell.angle_gamma   90.00
#
_symmetry.space_group_name_H-M   'P 1'
#
loop_
_entity.id
_entity.type
_entity.pdbx_description
1 polymer ?
#
loop_
_entity_poly.entity_id
_entity_poly.type
_entity_poly.pdbx_seq_one_letter_code
_entity_poly.pdbx_strand_id
1 'polypeptide(L)' 'VGASFISHNVKFLDMPRVKELRDAGAGLLCWTVTSMKQDAEARKIVDNVTFEGYQA' A
#
# COMPACT_ATOMS: atom_id res chain seq x y z
N VAL A 1 -4.57 -2.95 -21.88
CA VAL A 1 -3.69 -2.73 -20.71
C VAL A 1 -4.40 -3.30 -19.50
N GLY A 2 -3.84 -4.34 -18.87
CA GLY A 2 -4.35 -4.90 -17.61
C GLY A 2 -3.45 -4.44 -16.48
N ALA A 3 -3.84 -3.39 -15.76
CA ALA A 3 -3.13 -3.03 -14.54
C ALA A 3 -3.46 -4.10 -13.49
N SER A 4 -2.44 -4.82 -13.01
CA SER A 4 -2.61 -5.90 -12.04
C SER A 4 -2.49 -5.45 -10.59
N PHE A 5 -2.25 -4.15 -10.34
CA PHE A 5 -2.06 -3.61 -8.99
C PHE A 5 -2.39 -2.11 -8.91
N ILE A 6 -2.56 -1.63 -7.67
CA ILE A 6 -2.61 -0.22 -7.29
C ILE A 6 -1.46 0.12 -6.34
N SER A 7 -0.91 1.33 -6.48
CA SER A 7 0.11 1.88 -5.57
C SER A 7 -0.45 3.13 -4.90
N HIS A 8 -0.62 3.09 -3.57
CA HIS A 8 -1.39 4.10 -2.84
C HIS A 8 -0.63 4.69 -1.64
N ASN A 9 -1.02 5.87 -1.17
CA ASN A 9 -0.38 6.47 -0.01
C ASN A 9 -0.74 5.66 1.25
N VAL A 10 0.24 5.38 2.10
CA VAL A 10 0.03 4.64 3.36
C VAL A 10 -1.04 5.25 4.26
N LYS A 11 -1.26 6.58 4.20
CA LYS A 11 -2.28 7.27 5.01
C LYS A 11 -3.72 6.96 4.62
N PHE A 12 -3.95 6.34 3.46
CA PHE A 12 -5.27 6.20 2.86
C PHE A 12 -5.58 4.75 2.46
N LEU A 13 -4.91 3.78 3.09
CA LEU A 13 -5.11 2.35 2.80
C LEU A 13 -6.49 1.83 3.22
N ASP A 14 -7.19 2.56 4.09
CA ASP A 14 -8.53 2.26 4.59
C ASP A 14 -9.65 2.83 3.71
N MET A 15 -9.33 3.57 2.65
CA MET A 15 -10.34 4.11 1.74
C MET A 15 -11.19 2.98 1.13
N PRO A 16 -12.53 3.11 1.08
CA PRO A 16 -13.41 2.09 0.55
C PRO A 16 -12.99 1.61 -0.86
N ARG A 17 -12.55 2.54 -1.70
CA ARG A 17 -12.11 2.24 -3.06
C ARG A 17 -10.85 1.36 -3.13
N VAL A 18 -9.92 1.51 -2.19
CA VAL A 18 -8.71 0.66 -2.11
C VAL A 18 -9.11 -0.77 -1.79
N LYS A 19 -10.04 -0.95 -0.85
CA LYS A 19 -10.59 -2.25 -0.49
C LYS A 19 -11.33 -2.90 -1.66
N GLU A 20 -12.22 -2.17 -2.34
CA GLU A 20 -12.94 -2.67 -3.52
C GLU A 20 -12.00 -3.19 -4.61
N LEU A 21 -10.91 -2.46 -4.87
CA LEU A 21 -9.94 -2.85 -5.90
C LEU A 21 -9.13 -4.08 -5.48
N ARG A 22 -8.77 -4.18 -4.20
CA ARG A 22 -8.10 -5.36 -3.65
C ARG A 22 -9.01 -6.59 -3.67
N ASP A 23 -10.28 -6.43 -3.29
CA ASP A 23 -11.29 -7.49 -3.32
C ASP A 23 -11.57 -7.96 -4.76
N ALA A 24 -11.39 -7.07 -5.75
CA ALA A 24 -11.43 -7.40 -7.17
C ALA A 24 -10.15 -8.09 -7.71
N GLY A 25 -9.16 -8.34 -6.85
CA GLY A 25 -7.94 -9.08 -7.17
C GLY A 25 -6.74 -8.23 -7.60
N ALA A 26 -6.81 -6.90 -7.46
CA ALA A 26 -5.64 -6.05 -7.68
C ALA A 26 -4.62 -6.21 -6.53
N GLY A 27 -3.34 -6.33 -6.87
CA GLY A 27 -2.27 -6.17 -5.88
C GLY A 27 -2.30 -4.78 -5.25
N LEU A 28 -1.91 -4.68 -3.98
CA LEU A 28 -1.88 -3.43 -3.23
C LEU A 28 -0.45 -3.12 -2.79
N LEU A 29 0.11 -2.04 -3.29
CA LEU A 29 1.41 -1.50 -2.88
C LEU A 29 1.21 -0.15 -2.19
N CYS A 30 2.15 0.26 -1.33
CA CYS A 30 2.11 1.61 -0.78
C CYS A 30 3.44 2.35 -0.70
N TRP A 31 3.33 3.67 -0.59
CA TRP A 31 4.42 4.65 -0.52
C TRP A 31 4.18 5.71 0.58
N THR A 32 5.18 6.57 0.83
CA THR A 32 5.25 7.52 1.97
C THR A 32 5.27 6.84 3.35
N VAL A 33 5.78 5.62 3.43
CA VAL A 33 6.15 5.07 4.74
C VAL A 33 7.42 5.79 5.20
N THR A 34 7.47 6.23 6.46
CA THR A 34 8.56 7.09 6.97
C THR A 34 9.21 6.55 8.25
N SER A 35 8.72 5.42 8.76
CA SER A 35 9.23 4.80 9.98
C SER A 35 9.01 3.30 9.97
N MET A 36 9.86 2.57 10.72
CA MET A 36 9.73 1.12 10.90
C MET A 36 8.38 0.71 11.49
N LYS A 37 7.81 1.52 12.40
CA LYS A 37 6.48 1.24 12.97
C LYS A 37 5.40 1.32 11.89
N GLN A 38 5.45 2.35 11.06
CA GLN A 38 4.47 2.52 9.98
C GLN A 38 4.62 1.43 8.91
N ASP A 39 5.85 0.98 8.63
CA ASP A 39 6.12 -0.16 7.74
C ASP A 39 5.46 -1.44 8.25
N ALA A 40 5.68 -1.75 9.53
CA ALA A 40 5.10 -2.93 10.17
C ALA A 40 3.56 -2.92 10.13
N GLU A 41 2.93 -1.75 10.29
CA GLU A 41 1.47 -1.64 10.15
C GLU A 41 1.02 -1.75 8.69
N ALA A 42 1.72 -1.09 7.76
CA ALA A 42 1.39 -1.13 6.34
C ALA A 42 1.46 -2.55 5.77
N ARG A 43 2.49 -3.33 6.12
CA ARG A 43 2.69 -4.72 5.67
C ARG A 43 1.62 -5.70 6.13
N LYS A 44 0.74 -5.33 7.07
CA LYS A 44 -0.46 -6.11 7.40
C LYS A 44 -1.53 -6.03 6.31
N ILE A 45 -1.46 -5.00 5.47
CA ILE A 45 -2.50 -4.64 4.50
C ILE A 45 -1.97 -4.79 3.07
N VAL A 46 -0.74 -4.33 2.82
CA VAL A 46 -0.17 -4.22 1.47
C VAL A 46 0.78 -5.38 1.16
N ASP A 47 0.88 -5.71 -0.12
CA ASP A 47 1.76 -6.77 -0.63
C ASP A 47 3.22 -6.31 -0.69
N ASN A 48 3.48 -5.02 -0.87
CA ASN A 48 4.83 -4.45 -0.83
C ASN A 48 4.82 -2.96 -0.46
N VAL A 49 5.87 -2.51 0.24
CA VAL A 49 6.14 -1.09 0.46
C VAL A 49 7.22 -0.65 -0.52
N THR A 50 7.02 0.47 -1.22
CA THR A 50 8.01 0.98 -2.15
C THR A 50 9.00 1.89 -1.42
N PHE A 51 10.29 1.77 -1.79
CA PHE A 51 11.41 2.58 -1.27
C PHE A 51 11.65 2.44 0.26
N GLU A 52 11.92 1.23 0.73
CA GLU A 52 11.93 0.82 2.16
C GLU A 52 13.14 1.33 3.01
N GLY A 53 13.78 2.46 2.65
CA GLY A 53 15.00 3.00 3.28
C GLY A 53 14.83 4.31 4.07
N TYR A 54 13.78 4.37 4.87
CA TYR A 54 13.13 5.56 5.45
C TYR A 54 13.98 6.76 5.93
N GLN A 55 14.08 7.78 5.08
CA GLN A 55 13.58 9.15 5.33
C GLN A 55 12.70 9.53 4.13
N ALA A 56 11.53 10.12 4.38
CA ALA A 56 10.59 10.52 3.32
C ALA A 56 10.69 12.01 2.98
#